data_AF-A0A6P6P5M0-F1
#
_entry.id   AF-A0A6P6P5M0-F1
#
_cell.length_a   1.000
_cell.length_b   1.000
_cell.length_c   1.000
_cell.angle_alpha   90.00
_cell.angle_beta   90.00
_cell.angle_gamma   90.00
#
_symmetry.space_group_name_H-M   'P 1'
#
loop_
_entity.id
_entity.type
_entity.pdbx_description
1 polymer ?
#
loop_
_entity_poly.entity_id
_entity_poly.type
_entity_poly.pdbx_seq_one_letter_code
_entity_poly.pdbx_strand_id
1 'polypeptide(L)'
;MSASGSCVLREVTLSSPVGEILLSGCEKGVHTINIKLGTEKDESVQPVGRSEMSPELQHCVDWLQCYFMKPESVSALPLPTLHNPLMQSDSFKAHVLWTLFKEVGLGKTVSYKQLAEMIGNPKAVRAVGSAMKNNPIPLIVPCHRVLRSSGDSGSYMGGKGDDIKVWLLTHEKKALVLNASKSEKSF
;
A
#
# COMPACT_ATOMS: atom_id res chain seq x y z
N MET A 1 17.32 5.83 -31.55
CA MET A 1 17.94 5.77 -30.22
C MET A 1 16.84 5.53 -29.21
N SER A 2 16.67 4.29 -28.75
CA SER A 2 15.74 3.99 -27.67
C SER A 2 16.40 2.96 -26.77
N ALA A 3 17.04 3.44 -25.70
CA ALA A 3 17.53 2.56 -24.66
C ALA A 3 16.31 1.90 -24.00
N SER A 4 15.94 0.71 -24.46
CA SER A 4 15.11 -0.20 -23.68
C SER A 4 15.96 -0.64 -22.48
N GLY A 5 16.06 0.21 -21.47
CA GLY A 5 16.72 -0.13 -20.20
C GLY A 5 16.12 -1.42 -19.69
N SER A 6 16.96 -2.44 -19.54
CA SER A 6 16.59 -3.75 -19.00
C SER A 6 16.05 -3.57 -17.60
N CYS A 7 14.84 -4.07 -17.33
CA CYS A 7 14.24 -4.08 -16.01
C CYS A 7 15.02 -5.04 -15.10
N VAL A 8 16.04 -4.55 -14.40
CA VAL A 8 16.85 -5.37 -13.48
C VAL A 8 16.19 -5.35 -12.11
N LEU A 9 15.52 -6.46 -11.78
CA LEU A 9 14.86 -6.60 -10.48
C LEU A 9 15.87 -6.70 -9.35
N ARG A 10 15.61 -5.94 -8.29
CA ARG A 10 16.26 -5.99 -6.98
C ARG A 10 15.20 -6.25 -5.93
N GLU A 11 15.61 -6.88 -4.84
CA GLU A 11 14.74 -7.22 -3.72
C GLU A 11 15.33 -6.72 -2.41
N VAL A 12 14.45 -6.33 -1.49
CA VAL A 12 14.80 -6.03 -0.11
C VAL A 12 13.69 -6.57 0.79
N THR A 13 14.06 -7.18 1.91
CA THR A 13 13.10 -7.55 2.96
C THR A 13 13.22 -6.55 4.10
N LEU A 14 12.09 -6.08 4.61
CA LEU A 14 12.03 -5.21 5.79
C LEU A 14 11.42 -5.98 6.97
N SER A 15 11.96 -5.87 8.17
CA SER A 15 11.19 -6.15 9.39
C SER A 15 10.11 -5.07 9.54
N SER A 16 8.95 -5.40 10.13
CA SER A 16 7.88 -4.42 10.34
C SER A 16 6.84 -4.86 11.37
N PRO A 17 5.95 -3.93 11.81
CA PRO A 17 4.88 -4.26 12.75
C PRO A 17 3.85 -5.28 12.23
N VAL A 18 3.86 -5.56 10.93
CA VAL A 18 2.95 -6.52 10.28
C VAL A 18 3.66 -7.77 9.79
N GLY A 19 4.89 -8.01 10.26
CA GLY A 19 5.77 -9.09 9.82
C GLY A 19 6.79 -8.61 8.79
N GLU A 20 7.57 -9.54 8.23
CA GLU A 20 8.49 -9.22 7.15
C GLU A 20 7.74 -8.76 5.88
N ILE A 21 8.26 -7.72 5.25
CA ILE A 21 7.75 -7.19 3.98
C ILE A 21 8.84 -7.36 2.92
N LEU A 22 8.61 -8.25 1.94
CA LEU A 22 9.48 -8.40 0.78
C LEU A 22 9.04 -7.42 -0.33
N LEU A 23 9.93 -6.49 -0.66
CA LEU A 23 9.78 -5.56 -1.77
C LEU A 23 10.60 -6.05 -2.96
N SER A 24 10.06 -5.92 -4.17
CA SER A 24 10.83 -6.01 -5.40
C SER A 24 10.61 -4.78 -6.28
N GLY A 25 11.65 -4.37 -7.01
CA GLY A 25 11.57 -3.24 -7.91
C GLY A 25 12.78 -3.15 -8.84
N CYS A 26 12.72 -2.25 -9.80
CA CYS A 26 13.82 -1.96 -10.71
C CYS A 26 14.12 -0.45 -10.72
N GLU A 27 14.90 0.01 -11.68
CA GLU A 27 15.22 1.43 -11.89
C GLU A 27 14.00 2.28 -12.29
N LYS A 28 12.88 1.66 -12.69
CA LYS A 28 11.67 2.35 -13.15
C LYS A 28 10.54 2.38 -12.12
N GLY A 29 10.68 1.65 -11.01
CA GLY A 29 9.67 1.64 -9.95
C GLY A 29 9.52 0.33 -9.20
N VAL A 30 8.59 0.32 -8.26
CA VAL A 30 8.22 -0.83 -7.44
C VAL A 30 7.39 -1.83 -8.26
N HIS A 31 7.76 -3.10 -8.17
CA HIS A 31 7.05 -4.20 -8.83
C HIS A 31 6.11 -4.92 -7.88
N THR A 32 6.58 -5.35 -6.70
CA THR A 32 5.74 -6.09 -5.76
C THR A 32 6.04 -5.74 -4.32
N ILE A 33 5.03 -5.90 -3.47
CA ILE A 33 5.14 -5.87 -2.02
C ILE A 33 4.44 -7.10 -1.48
N ASN A 34 5.14 -7.92 -0.71
CA ASN A 34 4.61 -9.14 -0.13
C ASN A 34 4.80 -9.12 1.39
N ILE A 35 3.69 -9.02 2.13
CA ILE A 35 3.70 -9.19 3.58
C ILE A 35 3.77 -10.70 3.88
N LYS A 36 4.87 -11.17 4.48
CA LYS A 36 5.07 -12.59 4.80
C LYS A 36 4.34 -12.93 6.09
N LEU A 37 3.15 -13.53 5.95
CA LEU A 37 2.33 -13.95 7.08
C LEU A 37 3.07 -14.95 7.98
N GLY A 38 2.88 -14.82 9.29
CA GLY A 38 3.46 -15.73 10.29
C GLY A 38 4.94 -15.48 10.62
N THR A 39 5.55 -14.44 10.05
CA THR A 39 6.88 -13.97 10.47
C THR A 39 6.79 -13.10 11.73
N GLU A 40 7.92 -12.92 12.40
CA GLU A 40 8.00 -12.09 13.60
C GLU A 40 7.64 -10.64 13.31
N LYS A 41 6.81 -10.05 14.18
CA LYS A 41 6.42 -8.64 14.10
C LYS A 41 7.45 -7.82 14.90
N ASP A 42 7.97 -6.77 14.29
CA ASP A 42 9.00 -5.88 14.85
C ASP A 42 8.41 -4.47 14.97
N GLU A 43 8.64 -3.77 16.06
CA GLU A 43 8.14 -2.38 16.22
C GLU A 43 8.89 -1.38 15.32
N SER A 44 10.05 -1.77 14.81
CA SER A 44 10.87 -1.00 13.88
C SER A 44 10.65 -1.44 12.42
N VAL A 45 11.09 -0.60 11.48
CA VAL A 45 11.11 -0.93 10.05
C VAL A 45 12.53 -0.79 9.52
N GLN A 46 13.21 -1.92 9.33
CA GLN A 46 14.61 -1.95 8.90
C GLN A 46 14.87 -3.04 7.86
N PRO A 47 15.80 -2.81 6.91
CA PRO A 47 16.25 -3.87 6.01
C PRO A 47 16.82 -5.08 6.77
N VAL A 48 16.36 -6.26 6.41
CA VAL A 48 16.88 -7.54 6.88
C VAL A 48 18.00 -7.98 5.95
N GLY A 49 19.24 -7.98 6.46
CA GLY A 49 20.44 -8.35 5.70
C GLY A 49 21.02 -7.22 4.86
N ARG A 50 21.97 -7.55 3.97
CA ARG A 50 22.58 -6.60 3.02
C ARG A 50 21.96 -6.79 1.63
N SER A 51 21.43 -5.72 1.06
CA SER A 51 20.90 -5.70 -0.30
C SER A 51 21.21 -4.36 -0.97
N GLU A 52 21.68 -4.41 -2.22
CA GLU A 52 21.76 -3.21 -3.05
C GLU A 52 20.36 -2.84 -3.53
N MET A 53 19.92 -1.62 -3.21
CA MET A 53 18.61 -1.10 -3.60
C MET A 53 18.75 -0.13 -4.77
N SER A 54 17.79 -0.16 -5.70
CA SER A 54 17.64 0.92 -6.68
C SER A 54 17.11 2.19 -5.98
N PRO A 55 17.28 3.39 -6.57
CA PRO A 55 16.69 4.62 -6.03
C PRO A 55 15.18 4.52 -5.78
N GLU A 56 14.44 3.91 -6.72
CA GLU A 56 12.99 3.72 -6.58
C GLU A 56 12.62 2.75 -5.44
N LEU A 57 13.43 1.71 -5.23
CA LEU A 57 13.22 0.79 -4.12
C LEU A 57 13.54 1.47 -2.78
N GLN A 58 14.59 2.30 -2.72
CA GLN A 58 14.92 3.12 -1.56
C GLN A 58 13.79 4.09 -1.23
N HIS A 59 13.22 4.79 -2.22
CA HIS A 59 12.06 5.67 -2.00
C HIS A 59 10.86 4.92 -1.41
N CYS A 60 10.61 3.67 -1.84
CA CYS A 60 9.57 2.83 -1.27
C CYS A 60 9.87 2.43 0.18
N VAL A 61 11.12 2.11 0.49
CA VAL A 61 11.58 1.84 1.87
C VAL A 61 11.37 3.06 2.75
N ASP A 62 11.80 4.24 2.32
CA ASP A 62 11.66 5.50 3.06
C ASP A 62 10.18 5.82 3.32
N TRP A 63 9.33 5.62 2.31
CA TRP A 63 7.89 5.78 2.44
C TRP A 63 7.29 4.82 3.47
N LEU A 64 7.66 3.53 3.42
CA LEU A 64 7.17 2.52 4.37
C LEU A 64 7.67 2.77 5.79
N GLN A 65 8.93 3.15 5.96
CA GLN A 65 9.49 3.55 7.25
C GLN A 65 8.72 4.73 7.81
N CYS A 66 8.43 5.77 7.00
CA CYS A 66 7.62 6.89 7.45
C CYS A 66 6.18 6.46 7.76
N TYR A 67 5.56 5.64 6.90
CA TYR A 67 4.20 5.12 7.11
C TYR A 67 4.07 4.41 8.45
N PHE A 68 4.99 3.52 8.82
CA PHE A 68 4.90 2.77 10.08
C PHE A 68 5.39 3.58 11.28
N MET A 69 6.47 4.36 11.14
CA MET A 69 7.14 4.99 12.30
C MET A 69 6.66 6.41 12.58
N LYS A 70 6.24 7.15 11.55
CA LYS A 70 5.81 8.56 11.62
C LYS A 70 4.62 8.81 10.67
N PRO A 71 3.52 8.03 10.81
CA PRO A 71 2.43 8.03 9.84
C PRO A 71 1.83 9.41 9.61
N GLU A 72 1.88 10.30 10.59
CA GLU A 72 1.36 11.65 10.48
C GLU A 72 2.11 12.52 9.46
N SER A 73 3.35 12.16 9.14
CA SER A 73 4.23 12.85 8.18
C SER A 73 4.25 12.19 6.78
N VAL A 74 3.70 10.98 6.62
CA VAL A 74 3.86 10.20 5.37
C VAL A 74 3.24 10.89 4.15
N SER A 75 2.21 11.72 4.36
CA SER A 75 1.57 12.49 3.30
C SER A 75 2.45 13.57 2.67
N ALA A 76 3.55 13.95 3.33
CA ALA A 76 4.54 14.88 2.80
C ALA A 76 5.59 14.20 1.90
N LEU A 77 5.66 12.86 1.91
CA LEU A 77 6.55 12.11 1.04
C LEU A 77 5.89 11.85 -0.32
N PRO A 78 6.67 11.87 -1.41
CA PRO A 78 6.17 11.45 -2.71
C PRO A 78 5.77 9.97 -2.66
N LEU A 79 4.66 9.63 -3.32
CA LEU A 79 4.30 8.23 -3.51
C LEU A 79 5.32 7.53 -4.40
N PRO A 80 5.69 6.26 -4.13
CA PRO A 80 6.61 5.52 -4.98
C PRO A 80 6.10 5.33 -6.41
N THR A 81 7.01 5.36 -7.38
CA THR A 81 6.70 5.01 -8.77
C THR A 81 6.35 3.53 -8.88
N LEU A 82 5.29 3.18 -9.61
CA LEU A 82 4.83 1.81 -9.77
C LEU A 82 5.22 1.28 -11.15
N HIS A 83 5.93 0.15 -11.20
CA HIS A 83 6.40 -0.49 -12.44
C HIS A 83 5.98 -1.96 -12.56
N ASN A 84 4.93 -2.37 -11.86
CA ASN A 84 4.33 -3.69 -12.07
C ASN A 84 3.59 -3.75 -13.43
N PRO A 85 3.72 -4.84 -14.23
CA PRO A 85 3.00 -5.00 -15.49
C PRO A 85 1.48 -4.86 -15.39
N LEU A 86 0.86 -5.28 -14.27
CA LEU A 86 -0.57 -5.07 -14.03
C LEU A 86 -0.91 -3.58 -14.01
N MET A 87 -0.08 -2.75 -13.37
CA MET A 87 -0.29 -1.31 -13.27
C MET A 87 -0.06 -0.58 -14.60
N GLN A 88 0.63 -1.20 -15.56
CA GLN A 88 0.85 -0.66 -16.91
C GLN A 88 -0.18 -1.16 -17.92
N SER A 89 -1.07 -2.07 -17.53
CA SER A 89 -2.13 -2.60 -18.40
C SER A 89 -3.35 -1.70 -18.43
N ASP A 90 -4.11 -1.74 -19.52
CA ASP A 90 -5.43 -1.10 -19.66
C ASP A 90 -6.58 -1.97 -19.11
N SER A 91 -6.29 -2.78 -18.08
CA SER A 91 -7.28 -3.71 -17.54
C SER A 91 -8.19 -3.03 -16.51
N PHE A 92 -9.43 -3.52 -16.36
CA PHE A 92 -10.33 -3.09 -15.29
C PHE A 92 -9.66 -3.15 -13.90
N LYS A 93 -8.86 -4.19 -13.63
CA LYS A 93 -8.12 -4.33 -12.38
C LYS A 93 -7.10 -3.19 -12.19
N ALA A 94 -6.36 -2.83 -13.24
CA ALA A 94 -5.43 -1.70 -13.19
C ALA A 94 -6.16 -0.38 -12.89
N HIS A 95 -7.30 -0.12 -13.55
CA HIS A 95 -8.11 1.07 -13.29
C HIS A 95 -8.61 1.16 -11.85
N VAL A 96 -9.07 0.05 -11.27
CA VAL A 96 -9.47 -0.02 -9.85
C VAL A 96 -8.29 0.34 -8.94
N LEU A 97 -7.12 -0.28 -9.17
CA LEU A 97 -5.95 -0.08 -8.32
C LEU A 97 -5.38 1.33 -8.44
N TRP A 98 -5.36 1.91 -9.65
CA TRP A 98 -4.96 3.30 -9.86
C TRP A 98 -5.91 4.29 -9.19
N THR A 99 -7.22 4.05 -9.28
CA THR A 99 -8.22 4.89 -8.61
C THR A 99 -8.04 4.84 -7.10
N LEU A 100 -7.85 3.64 -6.54
CA LEU A 100 -7.59 3.48 -5.12
C LEU A 100 -6.29 4.17 -4.67
N PHE A 101 -5.22 4.02 -5.45
CA PHE A 101 -3.90 4.63 -5.18
C PHE A 101 -3.95 6.15 -5.18
N LYS A 102 -4.70 6.77 -6.11
CA LYS A 102 -4.77 8.23 -6.26
C LYS A 102 -5.75 8.90 -5.30
N GLU A 103 -6.90 8.27 -5.04
CA GLU A 103 -8.03 8.95 -4.41
C GLU A 103 -8.17 8.66 -2.91
N VAL A 104 -7.62 7.56 -2.41
CA VAL A 104 -7.86 7.09 -1.03
C VAL A 104 -6.60 7.23 -0.19
N GLY A 105 -6.37 8.45 0.31
CA GLY A 105 -5.23 8.81 1.18
C GLY A 105 -5.27 8.22 2.60
N LEU A 106 -4.24 8.53 3.39
CA LEU A 106 -4.06 8.05 4.76
C LEU A 106 -5.29 8.32 5.65
N GLY A 107 -5.74 7.30 6.37
CA GLY A 107 -6.84 7.38 7.33
C GLY A 107 -8.23 7.50 6.69
N LYS A 108 -8.32 7.63 5.36
CA LYS A 108 -9.57 7.57 4.62
C LYS A 108 -9.92 6.12 4.30
N THR A 109 -11.21 5.83 4.23
CA THR A 109 -11.72 4.51 3.84
C THR A 109 -12.79 4.67 2.78
N VAL A 110 -12.92 3.66 1.91
CA VAL A 110 -13.94 3.62 0.87
C VAL A 110 -14.61 2.25 0.89
N SER A 111 -15.89 2.15 0.56
CA SER A 111 -16.53 0.85 0.38
C SER A 111 -16.23 0.24 -1.00
N TYR A 112 -16.31 -1.08 -1.13
CA TYR A 112 -16.24 -1.73 -2.45
C TYR A 112 -17.25 -1.16 -3.45
N LYS A 113 -18.43 -0.76 -2.97
CA LYS A 113 -19.48 -0.13 -3.79
C LYS A 113 -19.06 1.25 -4.26
N GLN A 114 -18.60 2.11 -3.35
CA GLN A 114 -18.12 3.45 -3.70
C GLN A 114 -16.95 3.39 -4.67
N LEU A 115 -15.99 2.48 -4.47
CA LEU A 115 -14.88 2.33 -5.41
C LEU A 115 -15.35 1.85 -6.80
N ALA A 116 -16.39 1.02 -6.88
CA ALA A 116 -17.01 0.63 -8.15
C ALA A 116 -17.73 1.82 -8.82
N GLU A 117 -18.33 2.71 -8.04
CA GLU A 117 -18.94 3.95 -8.52
C GLU A 117 -17.87 4.93 -9.05
N MET A 118 -16.74 5.08 -8.35
CA MET A 118 -15.63 5.96 -8.74
C MET A 118 -15.03 5.62 -10.11
N ILE A 119 -15.03 4.33 -10.48
CA ILE A 119 -14.55 3.86 -11.79
C ILE A 119 -15.66 3.76 -12.85
N GLY A 120 -16.85 4.33 -12.57
CA GLY A 120 -17.95 4.38 -13.52
C GLY A 120 -18.70 3.07 -13.73
N ASN A 121 -18.52 2.06 -12.87
CA ASN A 121 -19.24 0.78 -12.98
C ASN A 121 -19.80 0.33 -11.61
N PRO A 122 -20.92 0.92 -11.14
CA PRO A 122 -21.50 0.62 -9.83
C PRO A 122 -21.88 -0.86 -9.61
N LYS A 123 -22.06 -1.63 -10.68
CA LYS A 123 -22.40 -3.06 -10.62
C LYS A 123 -21.18 -3.97 -10.46
N ALA A 124 -19.96 -3.43 -10.59
CA ALA A 124 -18.72 -4.21 -10.60
C ALA A 124 -18.12 -4.51 -9.21
N VAL A 125 -18.92 -4.44 -8.13
CA VAL A 125 -18.46 -4.63 -6.74
C VAL A 125 -17.64 -5.92 -6.54
N ARG A 126 -18.07 -7.04 -7.11
CA ARG A 126 -17.32 -8.32 -7.02
C ARG A 126 -15.98 -8.25 -7.76
N ALA A 127 -15.94 -7.59 -8.91
CA ALA A 127 -14.71 -7.42 -9.69
C ALA A 127 -13.72 -6.48 -8.96
N VAL A 128 -14.22 -5.45 -8.27
CA VAL A 128 -13.40 -4.62 -7.37
C VAL A 128 -12.80 -5.47 -6.25
N GLY A 129 -13.58 -6.35 -5.62
CA GLY A 129 -13.07 -7.31 -4.63
C GLY A 129 -11.94 -8.20 -5.18
N SER A 130 -12.09 -8.68 -6.42
CA SER A 130 -11.04 -9.43 -7.12
C SER A 130 -9.78 -8.58 -7.36
N ALA A 131 -9.93 -7.31 -7.75
CA ALA A 131 -8.79 -6.40 -7.88
C ALA A 131 -8.04 -6.22 -6.54
N MET A 132 -8.76 -6.06 -5.43
CA MET A 132 -8.15 -5.94 -4.09
C MET A 132 -7.35 -7.18 -3.70
N LYS A 133 -7.88 -8.38 -3.98
CA LYS A 133 -7.18 -9.65 -3.72
C LYS A 133 -5.90 -9.80 -4.54
N ASN A 134 -5.88 -9.24 -5.75
CA ASN A 134 -4.77 -9.35 -6.71
C ASN A 134 -3.91 -8.09 -6.77
N ASN A 135 -3.96 -7.22 -5.75
CA ASN A 135 -3.09 -6.06 -5.68
C ASN A 135 -1.63 -6.52 -5.48
N PRO A 136 -0.72 -6.25 -6.43
CA PRO A 136 0.67 -6.68 -6.31
C PRO A 136 1.48 -5.80 -5.35
N ILE A 137 0.98 -4.62 -4.99
CA ILE A 137 1.69 -3.61 -4.21
C ILE A 137 0.80 -3.13 -3.04
N PRO A 138 0.42 -4.01 -2.09
CA PRO A 138 -0.29 -3.62 -0.87
C PRO A 138 0.48 -2.56 -0.08
N LEU A 139 -0.21 -1.89 0.87
CA LEU A 139 0.27 -0.74 1.64
C LEU A 139 0.39 0.54 0.80
N ILE A 140 1.16 0.51 -0.31
CA ILE A 140 1.29 1.63 -1.24
C ILE A 140 0.00 1.82 -2.04
N VAL A 141 -0.51 0.77 -2.67
CA VAL A 141 -1.89 0.72 -3.16
C VAL A 141 -2.75 0.21 -2.00
N PRO A 142 -3.55 1.07 -1.34
CA PRO A 142 -4.01 0.81 0.02
C PRO A 142 -5.28 -0.05 0.07
N CYS A 143 -5.20 -1.30 -0.39
CA CYS A 143 -6.36 -2.21 -0.43
C CYS A 143 -6.93 -2.54 0.96
N HIS A 144 -6.18 -2.32 2.04
CA HIS A 144 -6.69 -2.41 3.41
C HIS A 144 -7.71 -1.31 3.75
N ARG A 145 -7.75 -0.18 3.00
CA ARG A 145 -8.73 0.91 3.16
C ARG A 145 -10.08 0.64 2.50
N VAL A 146 -10.21 -0.46 1.74
CA VAL A 146 -11.47 -0.85 1.08
C VAL A 146 -12.30 -1.76 1.99
N LEU A 147 -13.45 -1.28 2.44
CA LEU A 147 -14.28 -1.93 3.46
C LEU A 147 -15.64 -2.40 2.89
N ARG A 148 -16.37 -3.19 3.67
CA ARG A 148 -17.78 -3.48 3.38
C ARG A 148 -18.62 -2.20 3.59
N SER A 149 -19.76 -2.10 2.90
CA SER A 149 -20.68 -0.97 3.08
C SER A 149 -21.24 -0.86 4.51
N SER A 150 -21.22 -1.94 5.30
CA SER A 150 -21.56 -1.95 6.73
C SER A 150 -20.53 -1.23 7.60
N GLY A 151 -19.33 -0.92 7.09
CA GLY A 151 -18.21 -0.42 7.86
C GLY A 151 -17.26 -1.51 8.36
N ASP A 152 -17.63 -2.79 8.25
CA ASP A 152 -16.76 -3.90 8.61
C ASP A 152 -15.52 -3.95 7.71
N SER A 153 -14.37 -4.28 8.30
CA SER A 153 -13.10 -4.42 7.56
C SER A 153 -13.22 -5.44 6.43
N GLY A 154 -13.93 -6.54 6.63
CA GLY A 154 -13.99 -7.63 5.66
C GLY A 154 -12.65 -8.34 5.48
N SER A 155 -12.58 -9.24 4.51
CA SER A 155 -11.43 -10.12 4.34
C SER A 155 -10.22 -9.43 3.70
N TYR A 156 -9.03 -9.86 4.11
CA TYR A 156 -7.74 -9.42 3.62
C TYR A 156 -6.82 -10.62 3.37
N MET A 157 -6.05 -10.59 2.27
CA MET A 157 -5.11 -11.66 1.90
C MET A 157 -5.74 -13.06 1.93
N GLY A 158 -6.99 -13.17 1.46
CA GLY A 158 -7.75 -14.42 1.46
C GLY A 158 -8.21 -14.90 2.84
N GLY A 159 -8.36 -13.99 3.81
CA GLY A 159 -8.82 -14.27 5.17
C GLY A 159 -7.69 -14.56 6.17
N LYS A 160 -6.44 -14.61 5.69
CA LYS A 160 -5.27 -14.91 6.52
C LYS A 160 -4.58 -13.67 7.10
N GLY A 161 -4.97 -12.48 6.65
CA GLY A 161 -4.39 -11.21 7.10
C GLY A 161 -5.43 -10.24 7.66
N ASP A 162 -6.57 -10.75 8.13
CA ASP A 162 -7.65 -9.89 8.64
C ASP A 162 -7.19 -9.09 9.87
N ASP A 163 -6.34 -9.67 10.72
CA ASP A 163 -5.68 -8.98 11.85
C ASP A 163 -4.77 -7.85 11.37
N ILE A 164 -3.99 -8.07 10.30
CA ILE A 164 -3.14 -7.05 9.68
C ILE A 164 -3.99 -5.90 9.14
N LYS A 165 -5.12 -6.19 8.48
CA LYS A 165 -6.02 -5.13 7.98
C LYS A 165 -6.57 -4.27 9.11
N VAL A 166 -7.00 -4.89 10.20
CA VAL A 166 -7.49 -4.17 11.39
C VAL A 166 -6.37 -3.35 12.04
N TRP A 167 -5.16 -3.91 12.13
CA TRP A 167 -3.99 -3.22 12.64
C TRP A 167 -3.67 -1.97 11.81
N LEU A 168 -3.61 -2.09 10.48
CA LEU A 168 -3.32 -0.98 9.57
C LEU A 168 -4.38 0.13 9.69
N LEU A 169 -5.67 -0.22 9.70
CA LEU A 169 -6.76 0.75 9.88
C LEU A 169 -6.66 1.47 11.24
N THR A 170 -6.25 0.76 12.29
CA THR A 170 -6.07 1.34 13.63
C THR A 170 -4.85 2.27 13.68
N HIS A 171 -3.76 1.86 13.05
CA HIS A 171 -2.53 2.64 12.91
C HIS A 171 -2.80 3.99 12.23
N GLU A 172 -3.52 3.98 11.11
CA GLU A 172 -3.85 5.21 10.39
C GLU A 172 -4.80 6.12 11.18
N LYS A 173 -5.76 5.55 11.92
CA LYS A 173 -6.65 6.34 12.81
C LYS A 173 -5.87 7.07 13.90
N LYS A 174 -4.89 6.42 14.53
CA LYS A 174 -4.04 7.05 15.55
C LYS A 174 -3.24 8.22 14.97
N ALA A 175 -2.74 8.09 13.74
CA ALA A 175 -2.00 9.14 13.06
C ALA A 175 -2.83 10.43 12.86
N LEU A 176 -4.11 10.29 12.52
CA LEU A 176 -5.01 11.43 12.36
C LEU A 176 -5.25 12.20 13.67
N VAL A 177 -5.37 11.49 14.79
CA VAL A 177 -5.55 12.11 16.12
C VAL A 177 -4.31 12.93 16.50
N LEU A 178 -3.12 12.41 16.25
CA LEU A 178 -1.86 13.12 16.50
C LEU A 178 -1.77 14.41 15.67
N ASN A 179 -2.18 14.37 14.40
CA ASN A 179 -2.21 15.55 13.53
C ASN A 179 -3.18 16.64 14.05
N ALA A 180 -4.39 16.27 14.47
CA ALA A 180 -5.36 17.22 15.03
C ALA A 180 -4.81 17.91 16.30
N SER A 181 -4.19 17.15 17.21
CA SER A 181 -3.62 17.68 18.44
C SER A 181 -2.42 18.62 18.22
N LYS A 182 -1.69 18.47 17.11
CA LYS A 182 -0.58 19.38 16.73
C LYS A 182 -1.09 20.68 16.12
N SER A 183 -2.18 20.63 15.33
CA SER A 183 -2.80 21.83 14.76
C SER A 183 -3.44 22.74 15.81
N GLU A 184 -4.01 22.19 16.88
CA GLU A 184 -4.62 22.97 17.96
C GLU A 184 -3.60 23.67 18.88
N LYS A 185 -2.34 23.22 18.89
CA LYS A 185 -1.26 23.80 19.71
C LYS A 185 -0.37 24.81 18.96
N SER A 186 -0.67 25.09 17.69
CA SER A 186 0.09 26.04 16.85
C SER A 186 -0.57 27.42 16.70
N PHE A 187 -1.51 27.76 17.58
CA PHE A 187 -2.13 29.09 17.67
C PHE A 187 -1.81 29.75 19.00
#